data_AF-A0A1B6HK64-F1
#
_entry.id   AF-A0A1B6HK64-F1
#
_cell.length_a   1.000
_cell.length_b   1.000
_cell.length_c   1.000
_cell.angle_alpha   90.00
_cell.angle_beta   90.00
_cell.angle_gamma   90.00
#
_symmetry.space_group_name_H-M   'P 1'
#
loop_
_entity.id
_entity.type
_entity.pdbx_description
1 polymer ?
#
loop_
_entity_poly.entity_id
_entity_poly.type
_entity_poly.pdbx_seq_one_letter_code
_entity_poly.pdbx_strand_id
1 'polypeptide(L)'
;FKTERYCERAKLDCGFRVTPSISPAVKPGESFKFKVEFSPKVPNFKCSDYFIVEHLYRTYCIIFAKATVKGSECSLSCRQIQMTCSSEKKKAVKKFEIRNNGGCTLHFQFTIDNSNSCVKLEPYEGSIQPLKNLYITVTYTSTSHTSYFKRIFCVLTYHDPIALDIYGIWSKKGDCSVLKLVNIPILSNTYQSFMNNVTSVGIRDELPLISLDTYNFDFGCCVPKKQKQLSFSITNNSTEKLSVIWNQE
;
A
#
# COMPACT_ATOMS: atom_id res chain seq x y z
N PHE A 1 35.53 -20.70 -24.26
CA PHE A 1 34.40 -19.74 -24.17
C PHE A 1 34.44 -19.10 -22.80
N LYS A 2 34.23 -17.79 -22.70
CA LYS A 2 34.16 -17.07 -21.42
C LYS A 2 32.74 -16.55 -21.23
N THR A 3 32.17 -16.69 -20.04
CA THR A 3 30.88 -16.07 -19.74
C THR A 3 31.11 -14.86 -18.85
N GLU A 4 30.66 -13.70 -19.30
CA GLU A 4 30.71 -12.47 -18.52
C GLU A 4 29.30 -11.90 -18.35
N ARG A 5 29.07 -11.26 -17.20
CA ARG A 5 27.79 -10.63 -16.86
C ARG A 5 27.83 -9.17 -17.29
N TYR A 6 26.83 -8.72 -18.04
CA TYR A 6 26.73 -7.35 -18.49
C TYR A 6 25.93 -6.52 -17.47
N CYS A 7 26.49 -5.43 -16.93
CA CYS A 7 25.79 -4.62 -15.92
C CYS A 7 26.08 -3.11 -16.09
N GLU A 8 25.22 -2.40 -16.85
CA GLU A 8 25.19 -0.91 -16.91
C GLU A 8 24.28 -0.28 -15.85
N ARG A 9 23.57 -1.07 -15.03
CA ARG A 9 22.70 -0.57 -13.95
C ARG A 9 23.28 -0.88 -12.58
N ALA A 10 22.99 0.02 -11.63
CA ALA A 10 23.37 -0.13 -10.22
C ALA A 10 23.05 -1.54 -9.71
N LYS A 11 24.01 -2.12 -8.95
CA LYS A 11 24.00 -3.49 -8.41
C LYS A 11 22.79 -3.76 -7.51
N LEU A 12 21.63 -4.00 -8.09
CA LEU A 12 20.60 -4.82 -7.47
C LEU A 12 20.98 -6.26 -7.79
N ASP A 13 21.47 -6.97 -6.78
CA ASP A 13 21.90 -8.36 -6.92
C ASP A 13 20.71 -9.23 -7.33
N CYS A 14 20.60 -9.42 -8.65
CA CYS A 14 19.54 -10.13 -9.34
C CYS A 14 19.49 -11.62 -8.94
N GLY A 15 20.48 -12.14 -8.20
CA GLY A 15 20.52 -13.52 -7.74
C GLY A 15 20.84 -14.54 -8.85
N PHE A 16 21.05 -14.12 -10.10
CA PHE A 16 21.43 -15.03 -11.18
C PHE A 16 22.94 -15.29 -11.22
N ARG A 17 23.33 -16.54 -11.47
CA ARG A 17 24.72 -16.96 -11.60
C ARG A 17 24.87 -18.05 -12.66
N VAL A 18 25.89 -17.93 -13.51
CA VAL A 18 26.28 -18.98 -14.46
C VAL A 18 27.47 -19.75 -13.91
N THR A 19 27.38 -21.08 -13.89
CA THR A 19 28.45 -21.98 -13.44
C THR A 19 28.70 -23.13 -14.42
N PRO A 20 29.97 -23.46 -14.71
CA PRO A 20 31.17 -22.66 -14.41
C PRO A 20 31.21 -21.39 -15.28
N SER A 21 31.91 -20.34 -14.83
CA SER A 21 31.99 -19.07 -15.60
C SER A 21 32.89 -19.16 -16.85
N ILE A 22 33.60 -20.28 -17.00
CA ILE A 22 34.51 -20.57 -18.11
C ILE A 22 34.34 -22.05 -18.47
N SER A 23 34.30 -22.35 -19.77
CA SER A 23 34.37 -23.74 -20.26
C SER A 23 35.82 -24.12 -20.59
N PRO A 24 36.18 -25.41 -20.53
CA PRO A 24 37.32 -25.92 -21.28
C PRO A 24 37.12 -25.74 -22.80
N ALA A 25 38.17 -26.03 -23.57
CA ALA A 25 38.05 -26.10 -25.02
C ALA A 25 37.05 -27.19 -25.42
N VAL A 26 36.04 -26.82 -26.22
CA VAL A 26 35.01 -27.74 -26.71
C VAL A 26 35.40 -28.16 -28.12
N LYS A 27 35.54 -29.47 -28.38
CA LYS A 27 35.95 -29.96 -29.70
C LYS A 27 34.81 -29.82 -30.72
N PRO A 28 35.12 -29.85 -32.03
CA PRO A 28 34.09 -29.91 -33.06
C PRO A 28 33.13 -31.09 -32.84
N GLY A 29 31.82 -30.82 -32.86
CA GLY A 29 30.78 -31.82 -32.63
C GLY A 29 30.49 -32.14 -31.15
N GLU A 30 31.28 -31.62 -30.20
CA GLU A 30 31.02 -31.76 -28.77
C GLU A 30 30.18 -30.59 -28.23
N SER A 31 29.64 -30.76 -27.03
CA SER A 31 28.88 -29.72 -26.33
C SER A 31 29.34 -29.60 -24.88
N PHE A 32 29.28 -28.38 -24.34
CA PHE A 32 29.56 -28.10 -22.94
C PHE A 32 28.33 -27.50 -22.28
N LYS A 33 27.97 -27.98 -21.09
CA LYS A 33 26.76 -27.55 -20.37
C LYS A 33 27.12 -26.51 -19.32
N PHE A 34 26.55 -25.32 -19.46
CA PHE A 34 26.52 -24.31 -18.42
C PHE A 34 25.23 -24.45 -17.59
N LYS A 35 25.33 -24.19 -16.28
CA LYS A 35 24.18 -24.10 -15.38
C LYS A 35 23.89 -22.64 -15.06
N VAL A 36 22.63 -22.23 -15.22
CA VAL A 36 22.14 -20.94 -14.73
C VAL A 36 21.38 -21.19 -13.42
N GLU A 37 21.82 -20.56 -12.34
CA GLU A 37 21.21 -20.64 -11.01
C GLU A 37 20.56 -19.30 -10.66
N PHE A 38 19.45 -19.35 -9.93
CA PHE A 38 18.74 -18.17 -9.43
C PHE A 38 18.56 -18.29 -7.91
N SER A 39 19.03 -17.30 -7.16
CA SER A 39 18.97 -17.22 -5.70
C SER A 39 18.35 -15.87 -5.29
N PRO A 40 17.01 -15.78 -5.21
CA PRO A 40 16.33 -14.53 -4.90
C PRO A 40 16.61 -14.08 -3.46
N LYS A 41 16.86 -12.79 -3.26
CA LYS A 41 17.04 -12.19 -1.92
C LYS A 41 15.79 -11.50 -1.39
N VAL A 42 14.85 -11.16 -2.28
CA VAL A 42 13.70 -10.30 -1.98
C VAL A 42 12.41 -10.89 -2.60
N PRO A 43 11.33 -11.10 -1.81
CA PRO A 43 10.04 -11.55 -2.31
C PRO A 43 9.33 -10.48 -3.16
N ASN A 44 8.36 -10.89 -4.00
CA ASN A 44 7.61 -10.02 -4.93
C ASN A 44 8.49 -9.19 -5.90
N PHE A 45 9.75 -9.58 -6.08
CA PHE A 45 10.68 -8.87 -6.94
C PHE A 45 10.69 -9.47 -8.36
N LYS A 46 10.66 -8.61 -9.37
CA LYS A 46 10.88 -8.99 -10.76
C LYS A 46 12.35 -8.79 -11.09
N CYS A 47 12.97 -9.85 -11.53
CA CYS A 47 14.39 -9.90 -11.76
C CYS A 47 14.69 -10.27 -13.21
N SER A 48 15.66 -9.60 -13.83
CA SER A 48 16.13 -9.93 -15.17
C SER A 48 17.60 -9.59 -15.32
N ASP A 49 18.33 -10.40 -16.08
CA ASP A 49 19.75 -10.23 -16.33
C ASP A 49 20.18 -10.75 -17.70
N TYR A 50 21.34 -10.30 -18.17
CA TYR A 50 21.93 -10.70 -19.43
C TYR A 50 23.34 -11.27 -19.21
N PHE A 51 23.61 -12.40 -19.84
CA PHE A 51 24.93 -13.03 -19.87
C PHE A 51 25.46 -13.05 -21.29
N ILE A 52 26.73 -12.71 -21.45
CA ILE A 52 27.41 -12.77 -22.73
C ILE A 52 28.28 -14.02 -22.72
N VAL A 53 28.07 -14.89 -23.70
CA VAL A 53 28.94 -16.02 -24.00
C VAL A 53 29.84 -15.61 -25.14
N GLU A 54 31.11 -15.34 -24.84
CA GLU A 54 32.09 -14.90 -25.81
C GLU A 54 32.97 -16.07 -26.28
N HIS A 55 33.13 -16.15 -27.60
CA HIS A 55 34.09 -17.01 -28.26
C HIS A 55 35.44 -16.29 -28.41
N LEU A 56 36.52 -17.07 -28.51
CA LEU A 56 37.89 -16.54 -28.58
C LEU A 56 38.13 -15.61 -29.79
N TYR A 57 37.34 -15.74 -30.85
CA TYR A 57 37.37 -14.85 -32.02
C TYR A 57 36.42 -13.64 -31.92
N ARG A 58 36.05 -13.21 -30.70
CA ARG A 58 35.18 -12.06 -30.42
C ARG A 58 33.77 -12.14 -31.02
N THR A 59 33.32 -13.32 -31.42
CA THR A 59 31.91 -13.58 -31.68
C THR A 59 31.24 -13.91 -30.34
N TYR A 60 30.02 -13.41 -30.13
CA TYR A 60 29.32 -13.62 -28.86
C TYR A 60 27.84 -13.94 -29.06
N CYS A 61 27.27 -14.60 -28.07
CA CYS A 61 25.83 -14.81 -27.94
C CYS A 61 25.35 -14.24 -26.62
N ILE A 62 24.11 -13.75 -26.58
CA ILE A 62 23.50 -13.17 -25.37
C ILE A 62 22.45 -14.14 -24.85
N ILE A 63 22.52 -14.44 -23.55
CA ILE A 63 21.50 -15.19 -22.81
C ILE A 63 20.73 -14.18 -21.96
N PHE A 64 19.41 -14.14 -22.11
CA PHE A 64 18.52 -13.36 -21.26
C PHE A 64 17.88 -14.26 -20.21
N ALA A 65 18.08 -13.93 -18.93
CA ALA A 65 17.45 -14.60 -17.80
C ALA A 65 16.40 -13.68 -17.18
N LYS A 66 15.23 -14.22 -16.85
CA LYS A 66 14.15 -13.51 -16.16
C LYS A 66 13.53 -14.41 -15.11
N ALA A 67 13.27 -13.85 -13.93
CA ALA A 67 12.59 -14.53 -12.85
C ALA A 67 11.62 -13.59 -12.16
N THR A 68 10.56 -14.14 -11.60
CA THR A 68 9.63 -13.42 -10.72
C THR A 68 9.58 -14.18 -9.42
N VAL A 69 9.88 -13.50 -8.32
CA VAL A 69 9.83 -14.09 -6.99
C VAL A 69 8.42 -13.95 -6.48
N LYS A 70 7.73 -15.06 -6.25
CA LYS A 70 6.43 -15.01 -5.55
C LYS A 70 6.67 -14.50 -4.13
N GLY A 71 5.99 -13.45 -3.72
CA GLY A 71 6.11 -12.91 -2.37
C GLY A 71 4.89 -13.16 -1.51
N SER A 72 4.75 -12.33 -0.48
CA SER A 72 3.60 -12.38 0.41
C SER A 72 2.36 -11.87 -0.33
N GLU A 73 1.24 -12.52 -0.07
CA GLU A 73 -0.08 -12.10 -0.52
C GLU A 73 -0.89 -11.79 0.72
N CYS A 74 -1.50 -10.61 0.79
CA CYS A 74 -2.18 -10.14 1.99
C CYS A 74 -3.63 -9.79 1.70
N SER A 75 -4.51 -10.12 2.64
CA SER A 75 -5.92 -9.75 2.58
C SER A 75 -6.40 -9.25 3.94
N LEU A 76 -7.38 -8.33 3.92
CA LEU A 76 -8.10 -7.86 5.10
C LEU A 76 -9.53 -8.42 5.06
N SER A 77 -10.07 -8.85 6.20
CA SER A 77 -11.48 -9.29 6.28
C SER A 77 -12.48 -8.18 5.98
N CYS A 78 -12.07 -6.92 6.18
CA CYS A 78 -12.85 -5.75 5.81
C CYS A 78 -11.94 -4.60 5.39
N ARG A 79 -12.44 -3.75 4.48
CA ARG A 79 -11.78 -2.50 4.07
C ARG A 79 -12.42 -1.25 4.68
N GLN A 80 -13.55 -1.42 5.35
CA GLN A 80 -14.35 -0.36 5.93
C GLN A 80 -14.84 -0.80 7.29
N ILE A 81 -14.71 0.08 8.29
CA ILE A 81 -15.13 -0.18 9.66
C ILE A 81 -15.96 1.00 10.16
N GLN A 82 -17.21 0.73 10.46
CA GLN A 82 -18.10 1.68 11.12
C GLN A 82 -18.06 1.47 12.63
N MET A 83 -17.87 2.55 13.38
CA MET A 83 -17.70 2.58 14.82
C MET A 83 -18.68 3.59 15.41
N THR A 84 -19.56 3.16 16.31
CA THR A 84 -20.58 4.05 16.89
C THR A 84 -20.38 4.22 18.39
N CYS A 85 -20.31 5.47 18.81
CA CYS A 85 -20.30 5.90 20.21
C CYS A 85 -21.60 6.66 20.54
N SER A 86 -21.98 6.62 21.81
CA SER A 86 -23.13 7.38 22.35
C SER A 86 -22.80 7.96 23.72
N SER A 87 -23.74 8.68 24.33
CA SER A 87 -23.64 9.15 25.71
C SER A 87 -23.36 8.00 26.71
N GLU A 88 -23.99 6.85 26.48
CA GLU A 88 -23.84 5.64 27.30
C GLU A 88 -22.61 4.81 26.89
N LYS A 89 -22.32 4.75 25.58
CA LYS A 89 -21.20 3.99 25.02
C LYS A 89 -20.11 4.93 24.49
N LYS A 90 -19.25 5.40 25.40
CA LYS A 90 -18.17 6.36 25.09
C LYS A 90 -17.07 5.77 24.18
N LYS A 91 -16.98 4.45 24.07
CA LYS A 91 -15.96 3.72 23.32
C LYS A 91 -16.58 2.63 22.44
N ALA A 92 -16.16 2.57 21.18
CA ALA A 92 -16.47 1.48 20.27
C ALA A 92 -15.21 0.63 20.03
N VAL A 93 -15.38 -0.69 20.01
CA VAL A 93 -14.30 -1.65 19.73
C VAL A 93 -14.77 -2.65 18.69
N LYS A 94 -13.96 -2.88 17.65
CA LYS A 94 -14.17 -3.91 16.62
C LYS A 94 -12.86 -4.61 16.33
N LYS A 95 -12.93 -5.79 15.71
CA LYS A 95 -11.75 -6.52 15.23
C LYS A 95 -11.89 -6.79 13.74
N PHE A 96 -10.77 -6.76 13.03
CA PHE A 96 -10.68 -7.27 11.67
C PHE A 96 -9.47 -8.19 11.54
N GLU A 97 -9.52 -9.10 10.59
CA GLU A 97 -8.44 -10.02 10.30
C GLU A 97 -7.54 -9.42 9.22
N ILE A 98 -6.23 -9.55 9.43
CA ILE A 98 -5.22 -9.48 8.38
C ILE A 98 -4.68 -10.90 8.17
N ARG A 99 -4.67 -11.35 6.92
CA ARG A 99 -4.29 -12.71 6.56
C ARG A 99 -3.15 -12.70 5.55
N ASN A 100 -2.07 -13.40 5.88
CA ASN A 100 -0.97 -13.69 4.99
C ASN A 100 -1.28 -14.98 4.22
N ASN A 101 -1.67 -14.85 2.96
CA ASN A 101 -1.89 -15.95 2.02
C ASN A 101 -0.59 -16.37 1.31
N GLY A 102 0.52 -15.67 1.54
CA GLY A 102 1.81 -15.94 0.93
C GLY A 102 2.63 -17.00 1.64
N GLY A 103 3.70 -17.44 0.96
CA GLY A 103 4.66 -18.43 1.46
C GLY A 103 5.82 -17.84 2.28
N CYS A 104 5.86 -16.53 2.48
CA CYS A 104 6.91 -15.83 3.23
C CYS A 104 6.29 -15.01 4.36
N THR A 105 7.07 -14.73 5.41
CA THR A 105 6.65 -13.85 6.51
C THR A 105 6.33 -12.45 5.99
N LEU A 106 5.17 -11.95 6.37
CA LEU A 106 4.68 -10.62 6.00
C LEU A 106 4.90 -9.65 7.17
N HIS A 107 5.62 -8.56 6.94
CA HIS A 107 5.72 -7.46 7.90
C HIS A 107 4.75 -6.35 7.51
N PHE A 108 4.08 -5.77 8.50
CA PHE A 108 3.07 -4.75 8.30
C PHE A 108 3.21 -3.61 9.30
N GLN A 109 2.77 -2.41 8.91
CA GLN A 109 2.65 -1.24 9.77
C GLN A 109 1.50 -0.35 9.29
N PHE A 110 0.63 0.09 10.18
CA PHE A 110 -0.44 1.03 9.88
C PHE A 110 0.04 2.48 10.00
N THR A 111 -0.37 3.35 9.08
CA THR A 111 0.01 4.78 9.04
C THR A 111 -0.79 5.65 10.02
N ILE A 112 -1.18 5.09 11.16
CA ILE A 112 -1.92 5.81 12.20
C ILE A 112 -1.02 6.15 13.36
N ASP A 113 -1.11 7.40 13.80
CA ASP A 113 -0.59 7.80 15.09
C ASP A 113 -1.59 7.42 16.20
N ASN A 114 -1.34 6.30 16.86
CA ASN A 114 -2.16 5.82 17.98
C ASN A 114 -2.12 6.75 19.22
N SER A 115 -1.16 7.67 19.30
CA SER A 115 -1.02 8.57 20.46
C SER A 115 -1.93 9.79 20.34
N ASN A 116 -2.04 10.36 19.14
CA ASN A 116 -2.79 11.60 18.89
C ASN A 116 -4.13 11.40 18.16
N SER A 117 -4.50 10.15 17.85
CA SER A 117 -5.76 9.86 17.16
C SER A 117 -6.86 9.36 18.10
N CYS A 118 -8.10 9.76 17.84
CA CYS A 118 -9.31 9.22 18.48
C CYS A 118 -9.59 7.76 18.07
N VAL A 119 -8.84 7.23 17.09
CA VAL A 119 -8.81 5.83 16.70
C VAL A 119 -7.46 5.21 17.08
N LYS A 120 -7.49 3.98 17.60
CA LYS A 120 -6.28 3.20 17.90
C LYS A 120 -6.37 1.81 17.27
N LEU A 121 -5.26 1.34 16.71
CA LEU A 121 -5.10 0.00 16.15
C LEU A 121 -4.12 -0.82 17.01
N GLU A 122 -4.51 -2.03 17.41
CA GLU A 122 -3.69 -2.90 18.23
C GLU A 122 -3.75 -4.37 17.75
N PRO A 123 -2.62 -4.96 17.31
CA PRO A 123 -1.32 -4.30 17.06
C PRO A 123 -1.37 -3.34 15.85
N TYR A 124 -0.64 -2.22 15.88
CA TYR A 124 -0.52 -1.32 14.72
C TYR A 124 0.65 -1.68 13.79
N GLU A 125 1.57 -2.53 14.24
CA GLU A 125 2.67 -3.06 13.45
C GLU A 125 3.05 -4.47 13.91
N GLY A 126 3.74 -5.22 13.06
CA GLY A 126 4.22 -6.54 13.42
C GLY A 126 4.55 -7.43 12.23
N SER A 127 4.53 -8.74 12.47
CA SER A 127 4.78 -9.75 11.45
C SER A 127 3.78 -10.90 11.51
N ILE A 128 3.50 -11.50 10.35
CA ILE A 128 2.54 -12.59 10.19
C ILE A 128 3.26 -13.71 9.43
N GLN A 129 3.35 -14.88 10.07
CA GLN A 129 3.98 -16.07 9.47
C GLN A 129 3.23 -16.53 8.20
N PRO A 130 3.89 -17.31 7.31
CA PRO A 130 3.27 -17.83 6.10
C PRO A 130 1.95 -18.55 6.39
N LEU A 131 0.93 -18.30 5.57
CA LEU A 131 -0.39 -18.94 5.66
C LEU A 131 -1.10 -18.75 7.02
N LYS A 132 -0.72 -17.74 7.80
CA LYS A 132 -1.33 -17.37 9.08
C LYS A 132 -2.10 -16.06 8.99
N ASN A 133 -2.90 -15.83 10.01
CA ASN A 133 -3.68 -14.62 10.19
C ASN A 133 -3.43 -14.00 11.57
N LEU A 134 -3.76 -12.72 11.68
CA LEU A 134 -3.69 -11.93 12.89
C LEU A 134 -4.94 -11.05 12.98
N TYR A 135 -5.47 -10.87 14.19
CA TYR A 135 -6.60 -9.97 14.42
C TYR A 135 -6.10 -8.63 14.93
N ILE A 136 -6.54 -7.57 14.26
CA ILE A 136 -6.28 -6.18 14.64
C ILE A 136 -7.51 -5.63 15.34
N THR A 137 -7.31 -5.09 16.54
CA THR A 137 -8.36 -4.44 17.32
C THR A 137 -8.39 -2.96 16.97
N VAL A 138 -9.55 -2.48 16.55
CA VAL A 138 -9.83 -1.05 16.33
C VAL A 138 -10.61 -0.53 17.52
N THR A 139 -10.05 0.48 18.16
CA THR A 139 -10.71 1.24 19.22
C THR A 139 -11.03 2.62 18.69
N TYR A 140 -12.27 3.06 18.81
CA TYR A 140 -12.68 4.45 18.57
C TYR A 140 -13.21 5.04 19.86
N THR A 141 -12.65 6.19 20.27
CA THR A 141 -13.07 6.95 21.44
C THR A 141 -13.45 8.34 20.96
N SER A 142 -14.73 8.69 21.03
CA SER A 142 -15.20 9.98 20.53
C SER A 142 -14.62 11.10 21.39
N THR A 143 -13.84 12.00 20.79
CA THR A 143 -13.33 13.21 21.46
C THR A 143 -14.33 14.36 21.39
N SER A 144 -15.31 14.28 20.48
CA SER A 144 -16.35 15.29 20.24
C SER A 144 -17.69 14.63 19.93
N HIS A 145 -18.76 15.43 19.85
CA HIS A 145 -20.10 15.00 19.45
C HIS A 145 -20.28 14.94 17.92
N THR A 146 -19.24 14.58 17.16
CA THR A 146 -19.24 14.64 15.69
C THR A 146 -18.84 13.32 15.03
N SER A 147 -19.22 13.19 13.77
CA SER A 147 -18.74 12.12 12.90
C SER A 147 -17.24 12.26 12.61
N TYR A 148 -16.57 11.13 12.48
CA TYR A 148 -15.16 11.01 12.20
C TYR A 148 -14.97 10.14 10.95
N PHE A 149 -14.09 10.56 10.05
CA PHE A 149 -13.64 9.74 8.94
C PHE A 149 -12.12 9.79 8.85
N LYS A 150 -11.49 8.62 8.74
CA LYS A 150 -10.06 8.53 8.42
C LYS A 150 -9.79 7.31 7.55
N ARG A 151 -9.03 7.54 6.48
CA ARG A 151 -8.38 6.48 5.72
C ARG A 151 -6.98 6.26 6.27
N ILE A 152 -6.67 5.01 6.57
CA ILE A 152 -5.37 4.57 7.07
C ILE A 152 -4.80 3.58 6.05
N PHE A 153 -3.49 3.61 5.84
CA PHE A 153 -2.83 2.62 5.00
C PHE A 153 -2.11 1.59 5.86
N CYS A 154 -2.21 0.32 5.47
CA CYS A 154 -1.35 -0.74 5.94
C CYS A 154 -0.18 -0.85 4.96
N VAL A 155 0.99 -0.40 5.37
CA VAL A 155 2.23 -0.53 4.61
C VAL A 155 2.76 -1.94 4.84
N LEU A 156 3.08 -2.62 3.74
CA LEU A 156 3.50 -4.02 3.72
C LEU A 156 4.84 -4.12 3.00
N THR A 157 5.75 -4.95 3.50
CA THR A 157 7.04 -5.11 2.82
C THR A 157 6.86 -5.78 1.45
N TYR A 158 7.39 -5.14 0.40
CA TYR A 158 7.34 -5.60 -0.99
C TYR A 158 5.92 -5.81 -1.55
N HIS A 159 4.96 -5.02 -1.08
CA HIS A 159 3.59 -5.06 -1.56
C HIS A 159 3.00 -3.65 -1.62
N ASP A 160 2.01 -3.44 -2.49
CA ASP A 160 1.24 -2.20 -2.49
C ASP A 160 0.50 -2.04 -1.15
N PRO A 161 0.45 -0.80 -0.60
CA PRO A 161 -0.27 -0.53 0.65
C PRO A 161 -1.76 -0.86 0.54
N ILE A 162 -2.35 -1.37 1.62
CA ILE A 162 -3.79 -1.66 1.67
C ILE A 162 -4.50 -0.55 2.45
N ALA A 163 -5.50 0.09 1.85
CA ALA A 163 -6.30 1.10 2.54
C ALA A 163 -7.37 0.46 3.46
N LEU A 164 -7.58 1.09 4.62
CA LEU A 164 -8.63 0.81 5.58
C LEU A 164 -9.34 2.13 5.92
N ASP A 165 -10.64 2.18 5.65
CA ASP A 165 -11.49 3.32 5.98
C ASP A 165 -12.18 3.10 7.32
N ILE A 166 -12.10 4.10 8.20
CA ILE A 166 -12.73 4.06 9.51
C ILE A 166 -13.70 5.23 9.62
N TYR A 167 -14.96 4.89 9.92
CA TYR A 167 -16.05 5.83 10.13
C TYR A 167 -16.45 5.78 11.60
N GLY A 168 -16.18 6.85 12.34
CA GLY A 168 -16.70 7.08 13.68
C GLY A 168 -18.00 7.87 13.63
N ILE A 169 -19.02 7.44 14.35
CA ILE A 169 -20.30 8.14 14.46
C ILE A 169 -20.59 8.33 15.94
N TRP A 170 -21.00 9.54 16.30
CA TRP A 170 -21.52 9.83 17.62
C TRP A 170 -23.03 10.06 17.55
N SER A 171 -23.83 9.38 18.39
CA SER A 171 -25.30 9.51 18.45
C SER A 171 -25.81 9.76 19.87
N LYS A 172 -26.80 10.64 20.02
CA LYS A 172 -27.44 10.99 21.31
C LYS A 172 -28.38 9.91 21.85
N LYS A 173 -29.10 9.19 20.99
CA LYS A 173 -30.24 8.34 21.39
C LYS A 173 -29.95 6.84 21.38
N GLY A 174 -28.71 6.42 21.13
CA GLY A 174 -28.38 5.00 20.94
C GLY A 174 -28.98 4.38 19.68
N ASP A 175 -29.96 5.04 19.06
CA ASP A 175 -30.52 4.70 17.76
C ASP A 175 -29.45 4.98 16.71
N CYS A 176 -28.78 3.90 16.33
CA CYS A 176 -27.83 3.86 15.26
C CYS A 176 -28.54 3.12 14.14
N SER A 177 -29.45 3.81 13.44
CA SER A 177 -29.70 3.46 12.04
C SER A 177 -28.30 3.37 11.43
N VAL A 178 -27.87 2.14 11.11
CA VAL A 178 -26.61 1.89 10.41
C VAL A 178 -26.65 2.86 9.25
N LEU A 179 -25.83 3.92 9.27
CA LEU A 179 -25.72 4.80 8.12
C LEU A 179 -25.55 3.85 6.94
N LYS A 180 -26.56 3.79 6.07
CA LYS A 180 -26.38 3.10 4.80
C LYS A 180 -25.28 3.91 4.15
N LEU A 181 -24.06 3.39 4.24
CA LEU A 181 -22.88 3.95 3.62
C LEU A 181 -23.03 3.70 2.11
N VAL A 182 -24.04 4.35 1.54
CA VAL A 182 -24.22 4.46 0.10
C VAL A 182 -23.19 5.49 -0.34
N ASN A 183 -22.54 5.25 -1.47
CA ASN A 183 -21.58 6.17 -2.06
C ASN A 183 -20.22 6.33 -1.33
N ILE A 184 -19.62 5.29 -0.73
CA ILE A 184 -18.20 5.43 -0.29
C ILE A 184 -17.26 5.31 -1.50
N PRO A 185 -16.35 6.28 -1.74
CA PRO A 185 -15.43 6.22 -2.85
C PRO A 185 -14.48 5.02 -2.73
N ILE A 186 -14.48 4.19 -3.77
CA ILE A 186 -13.47 3.17 -4.00
C ILE A 186 -12.20 3.89 -4.49
N LEU A 187 -11.44 4.43 -3.57
CA LEU A 187 -10.11 4.96 -3.85
C LEU A 187 -9.15 3.79 -4.06
N SER A 188 -8.30 3.89 -5.08
CA SER A 188 -7.36 2.83 -5.46
C SER A 188 -6.37 2.51 -4.34
N ASN A 189 -6.03 1.24 -4.16
CA ASN A 189 -5.02 0.79 -3.18
C ASN A 189 -3.61 0.79 -3.79
N THR A 190 -3.33 1.73 -4.69
CA THR A 190 -2.03 1.79 -5.36
C THR A 190 -1.06 2.65 -4.54
N TYR A 191 0.23 2.38 -4.71
CA TYR A 191 1.29 3.22 -4.14
C TYR A 191 1.16 4.70 -4.55
N GLN A 192 0.60 4.96 -5.74
CA GLN A 192 0.32 6.31 -6.24
C GLN A 192 -0.74 7.03 -5.39
N SER A 193 -1.81 6.32 -4.99
CA SER A 193 -2.82 6.86 -4.07
C SER A 193 -2.29 7.04 -2.64
N PHE A 194 -1.38 6.18 -2.20
CA PHE A 194 -0.70 6.34 -0.91
C PHE A 194 0.20 7.59 -0.88
N MET A 195 1.00 7.79 -1.94
CA MET A 195 1.93 8.92 -2.05
C MET A 195 1.25 10.27 -2.33
N ASN A 196 -0.08 10.29 -2.53
CA ASN A 196 -0.83 11.48 -2.95
C ASN A 196 -0.30 12.16 -4.23
N ASN A 197 0.51 11.46 -5.03
CA ASN A 197 1.26 12.03 -6.17
C ASN A 197 0.51 11.97 -7.51
N VAL A 198 -0.76 11.55 -7.51
CA VAL A 198 -1.58 11.61 -8.74
C VAL A 198 -2.97 12.17 -8.42
N THR A 199 -3.26 13.28 -9.08
CA THR A 199 -4.57 13.91 -9.31
C THR A 199 -5.55 13.04 -10.11
N SER A 200 -5.27 11.74 -10.28
CA SER A 200 -6.16 10.83 -10.99
C SER A 200 -7.28 10.45 -10.05
N VAL A 201 -8.24 11.36 -9.95
CA VAL A 201 -9.61 11.07 -9.60
C VAL A 201 -10.06 9.99 -10.58
N GLY A 202 -10.03 8.72 -10.17
CA GLY A 202 -10.79 7.70 -10.88
C GLY A 202 -12.23 8.21 -11.01
N ILE A 203 -12.81 8.07 -12.20
CA ILE A 203 -14.19 8.46 -12.45
C ILE A 203 -15.03 7.80 -11.35
N ARG A 204 -15.63 8.64 -10.51
CA ARG A 204 -16.43 8.21 -9.36
C ARG A 204 -17.82 7.87 -9.89
N ASP A 205 -18.23 6.62 -9.78
CA ASP A 205 -19.63 6.27 -10.00
C ASP A 205 -20.51 6.77 -8.84
N GLU A 206 -19.96 6.95 -7.63
CA GLU A 206 -20.68 7.46 -6.45
C GLU A 206 -19.79 8.31 -5.47
N LEU A 207 -20.38 9.33 -4.81
CA LEU A 207 -19.71 10.37 -4.01
C LEU A 207 -19.65 10.12 -2.47
N PRO A 208 -18.49 10.29 -1.78
CA PRO A 208 -18.34 10.07 -0.33
C PRO A 208 -19.37 10.80 0.52
N LEU A 209 -19.65 10.31 1.74
CA LEU A 209 -20.52 10.97 2.73
C LEU A 209 -20.33 12.50 2.81
N ILE A 210 -19.07 12.95 2.71
CA ILE A 210 -18.73 14.35 2.49
C ILE A 210 -17.75 14.44 1.32
N SER A 211 -17.99 15.32 0.36
CA SER A 211 -17.07 15.65 -0.73
C SER A 211 -16.66 17.13 -0.71
N LEU A 212 -15.41 17.40 -1.07
CA LEU A 212 -14.91 18.73 -1.42
C LEU A 212 -14.93 18.90 -2.93
N ASP A 213 -15.18 20.13 -3.39
CA ASP A 213 -15.03 20.53 -4.80
C ASP A 213 -13.55 20.69 -5.19
N THR A 214 -12.68 21.07 -4.26
CA THR A 214 -11.22 21.11 -4.43
C THR A 214 -10.47 20.59 -3.19
N TYR A 215 -9.35 19.91 -3.44
CA TYR A 215 -8.49 19.30 -2.41
C TYR A 215 -7.04 19.80 -2.47
N ASN A 216 -6.70 20.59 -3.50
CA ASN A 216 -5.36 21.13 -3.70
C ASN A 216 -5.46 22.65 -3.85
N PHE A 217 -4.74 23.37 -3.00
CA PHE A 217 -4.70 24.82 -2.97
C PHE A 217 -3.29 25.28 -3.34
N ASP A 218 -3.07 25.58 -4.63
CA ASP A 218 -1.83 26.18 -5.10
C ASP A 218 -1.94 27.71 -5.07
N PHE A 219 -1.24 28.34 -4.12
CA PHE A 219 -1.18 29.80 -4.02
C PHE A 219 -0.18 30.42 -5.02
N GLY A 220 0.68 29.63 -5.64
CA GLY A 220 1.73 30.07 -6.58
C GLY A 220 2.77 30.98 -5.92
N CYS A 221 3.45 31.81 -6.73
CA CYS A 221 4.38 32.81 -6.24
C CYS A 221 3.64 33.99 -5.59
N CYS A 222 3.70 34.09 -4.25
CA CYS A 222 3.11 35.18 -3.48
C CYS A 222 4.06 36.37 -3.36
N VAL A 223 3.58 37.58 -3.65
CA VAL A 223 4.32 38.83 -3.42
C VAL A 223 4.09 39.30 -1.97
N PRO A 224 5.12 39.81 -1.26
CA PRO A 224 4.93 40.35 0.08
C PRO A 224 3.81 41.41 0.11
N LYS A 225 2.95 41.36 1.14
CA LYS A 225 1.83 42.28 1.41
C LYS A 225 0.60 42.18 0.50
N LYS A 226 0.47 41.14 -0.34
CA LYS A 226 -0.77 40.87 -1.09
C LYS A 226 -1.41 39.58 -0.59
N GLN A 227 -2.55 39.68 0.10
CA GLN A 227 -3.29 38.52 0.57
C GLN A 227 -4.00 37.84 -0.61
N LYS A 228 -3.79 36.54 -0.78
CA LYS A 228 -4.49 35.71 -1.76
C LYS A 228 -5.39 34.75 -1.00
N GLN A 229 -6.64 34.64 -1.44
CA GLN A 229 -7.65 33.76 -0.84
C GLN A 229 -8.12 32.76 -1.90
N LEU A 230 -8.21 31.49 -1.50
CA LEU A 230 -8.85 30.43 -2.27
C LEU A 230 -10.01 29.90 -1.42
N SER A 231 -11.07 29.44 -2.07
CA SER A 231 -12.25 28.88 -1.41
C SER A 231 -12.51 27.46 -1.90
N PHE A 232 -13.31 26.74 -1.13
CA PHE A 232 -13.81 25.41 -1.47
C PHE A 232 -15.18 25.24 -0.82
N SER A 233 -15.94 24.30 -1.36
CA SER A 233 -17.28 23.94 -0.92
C SER A 233 -17.26 22.54 -0.33
N ILE A 234 -18.06 22.33 0.71
CA ILE A 234 -18.28 21.02 1.33
C ILE A 234 -19.70 20.57 0.98
N THR A 235 -19.83 19.39 0.39
CA THR A 235 -21.12 18.76 0.10
C THR A 235 -21.33 17.59 1.03
N ASN A 236 -22.46 17.57 1.75
CA ASN A 236 -22.93 16.42 2.50
C ASN A 236 -23.75 15.51 1.57
N ASN A 237 -23.21 14.34 1.22
CA ASN A 237 -23.89 13.34 0.38
C ASN A 237 -24.60 12.25 1.21
N SER A 238 -24.70 12.43 2.53
CA SER A 238 -25.43 11.52 3.42
C SER A 238 -26.90 11.91 3.58
N THR A 239 -27.72 10.98 4.09
CA THR A 239 -29.14 11.21 4.39
C THR A 239 -29.37 11.96 5.71
N GLU A 240 -28.32 12.17 6.50
CA GLU A 240 -28.38 12.78 7.84
C GLU A 240 -27.74 14.16 7.85
N LYS A 241 -28.10 15.00 8.83
CA LYS A 241 -27.43 16.29 9.03
C LYS A 241 -26.04 16.08 9.62
N LEU A 242 -25.00 16.63 8.98
CA LEU A 242 -23.62 16.57 9.45
C LEU A 242 -23.14 17.95 9.94
N SER A 243 -22.24 17.96 10.91
CA SER A 243 -21.55 19.15 11.41
C SER A 243 -20.07 19.03 11.11
N VAL A 244 -19.48 20.07 10.50
CA VAL A 244 -18.05 20.15 10.19
C VAL A 244 -17.35 20.94 11.30
N ILE A 245 -16.30 20.37 11.88
CA ILE A 245 -15.45 21.03 12.88
C ILE A 245 -14.02 21.07 12.35
N TRP A 246 -13.40 22.25 12.46
CA TRP A 246 -11.99 22.44 12.18
C TRP A 246 -11.21 22.17 13.47
N ASN A 247 -10.35 21.15 13.47
CA ASN A 247 -9.37 20.98 14.53
C ASN A 247 -8.09 21.72 14.12
N GLN A 248 -7.65 22.66 14.95
CA GLN A 248 -6.29 23.16 14.91
C GLN A 248 -5.44 22.15 15.69
N GLU A 249 -4.66 21.32 14.99
CA GLU A 249 -3.49 20.67 15.59
C GLU A 249 -2.33 21.68 15.63
#